data_AF-A0A915Q4S7-F1
#
_entry.id   AF-A0A915Q4S7-F1
#
_cell.length_a   1.000
_cell.length_b   1.000
_cell.length_c   1.000
_cell.angle_alpha   90.00
_cell.angle_beta   90.00
_cell.angle_gamma   90.00
#
_symmetry.space_group_name_H-M   'P 1'
#
loop_
_entity.id
_entity.type
_entity.pdbx_description
1 polymer ?
#
loop_
_entity_poly.entity_id
_entity_poly.type
_entity_poly.pdbx_seq_one_letter_code
_entity_poly.pdbx_strand_id
1 'polypeptide(L)'
;MEKRSERRRIERSISSTDNTFPVDECIYSKKCANEKKQMRKSAKTYQPEYAKTIICVLALLTSLSLNQLVICLAHDVVSRNALPDLVFSIVSEQEWALFAGDMLTSMAGILALGFIIIFHRYRVIVLRRLIFTITVLYTFRAICLAVTHIPPSYNDNYRKCIKPNHGATVKSILKRFIQHAFKLGLQVGEDGKLFCGDLLFSGHTIFVSTTTFYFNHYSPHSIWPLSIYHSFVLLPHHLRARSRPYRRLLLFWTMYELEINVPSGRVPNEVEWPLPWPKCLKKCVENWNRRQVQTTAGCVAEQLDAHRIKTHL
;
A
#
# COMPACT_ATOMS: atom_id res chain seq x y z
N MET A 1 -21.29 -53.48 19.63
CA MET A 1 -22.28 -53.73 18.55
C MET A 1 -23.58 -52.93 18.72
N GLU A 2 -23.74 -52.15 19.78
CA GLU A 2 -25.00 -51.46 20.15
C GLU A 2 -25.21 -50.10 19.46
N LYS A 3 -24.14 -49.38 19.09
CA LYS A 3 -24.24 -48.09 18.36
C LYS A 3 -24.64 -48.21 16.88
N ARG A 4 -24.74 -49.44 16.34
CA ARG A 4 -25.08 -49.71 14.93
C ARG A 4 -26.56 -50.08 14.74
N SER A 5 -27.30 -50.37 15.83
CA SER A 5 -28.73 -50.63 15.81
C SER A 5 -29.57 -49.35 15.96
N GLU A 6 -29.11 -48.36 16.72
CA GLU A 6 -29.76 -47.03 16.83
C GLU A 6 -29.73 -46.26 15.50
N ARG A 7 -28.61 -46.33 14.77
CA ARG A 7 -28.45 -45.62 13.49
C ARG A 7 -29.43 -46.13 12.41
N ARG A 8 -29.77 -47.43 12.43
CA ARG A 8 -30.77 -48.04 11.54
C ARG A 8 -32.23 -47.79 11.93
N ARG A 9 -32.49 -47.31 13.17
CA ARG A 9 -33.85 -46.95 13.63
C ARG A 9 -34.19 -45.48 13.30
N ILE A 10 -33.18 -44.62 13.21
CA ILE A 10 -33.32 -43.21 12.76
C ILE A 10 -33.45 -43.13 11.23
N GLU A 11 -32.70 -43.93 10.46
CA GLU A 11 -32.83 -43.94 8.99
C GLU A 11 -34.21 -44.43 8.51
N ARG A 12 -34.89 -45.28 9.29
CA ARG A 12 -36.23 -45.78 8.97
C ARG A 12 -37.36 -44.81 9.32
N SER A 13 -37.13 -43.83 10.19
CA SER A 13 -38.13 -42.82 10.56
C SER A 13 -38.15 -41.62 9.61
N ILE A 14 -37.12 -41.46 8.76
CA ILE A 14 -37.09 -40.43 7.70
C ILE A 14 -37.73 -40.95 6.40
N SER A 15 -37.94 -42.26 6.27
CA SER A 15 -38.50 -42.88 5.06
C SER A 15 -40.04 -42.98 5.03
N SER A 16 -40.75 -42.48 6.05
CA SER A 16 -42.19 -42.71 6.21
C SER A 16 -42.97 -41.46 6.65
N THR A 17 -42.75 -40.33 5.97
CA THR A 17 -43.72 -39.23 5.95
C THR A 17 -43.73 -38.59 4.57
N ASP A 18 -44.85 -38.83 3.90
CA ASP A 18 -45.49 -38.04 2.86
C ASP A 18 -44.79 -37.76 1.54
N ASN A 19 -45.30 -38.50 0.55
CA ASN A 19 -45.50 -38.06 -0.82
C ASN A 19 -46.21 -36.71 -0.89
N THR A 20 -45.48 -35.61 -0.80
CA THR A 20 -45.83 -34.34 -1.46
C THR A 20 -44.52 -33.54 -1.64
N PHE A 21 -44.41 -32.74 -2.70
CA PHE A 21 -43.32 -31.79 -3.00
C PHE A 21 -42.13 -32.26 -3.87
N PRO A 22 -42.35 -32.43 -5.19
CA PRO A 22 -41.36 -32.03 -6.20
C PRO A 22 -41.33 -30.49 -6.41
N VAL A 23 -42.30 -29.77 -5.83
CA VAL A 23 -42.51 -28.34 -6.06
C VAL A 23 -41.51 -27.49 -5.29
N ASP A 24 -41.20 -27.83 -4.03
CA ASP A 24 -40.34 -27.00 -3.16
C ASP A 24 -38.87 -27.02 -3.56
N GLU A 25 -38.34 -28.17 -3.97
CA GLU A 25 -36.95 -28.28 -4.45
C GLU A 25 -36.77 -27.56 -5.79
N CYS A 26 -37.79 -27.61 -6.66
CA CYS A 26 -37.83 -26.90 -7.93
C CYS A 26 -38.00 -25.38 -7.74
N ILE A 27 -38.83 -24.95 -6.78
CA ILE A 27 -39.00 -23.54 -6.38
C ILE A 27 -37.69 -23.01 -5.78
N TYR A 28 -37.04 -23.77 -4.90
CA TYR A 28 -35.77 -23.37 -4.29
C TYR A 28 -34.66 -23.23 -5.33
N SER A 29 -34.54 -24.20 -6.25
CA SER A 29 -33.60 -24.15 -7.37
C SER A 29 -33.85 -22.96 -8.32
N LYS A 30 -35.13 -22.71 -8.67
CA LYS A 30 -35.51 -21.55 -9.51
C LYS A 30 -35.25 -20.23 -8.78
N LYS A 31 -35.56 -20.12 -7.50
CA LYS A 31 -35.30 -18.93 -6.67
C LYS A 31 -33.81 -18.65 -6.55
N CYS A 32 -33.00 -19.66 -6.26
CA CYS A 32 -31.55 -19.55 -6.20
C CYS A 32 -30.93 -19.22 -7.58
N ALA A 33 -31.49 -19.76 -8.67
CA ALA A 33 -31.09 -19.41 -10.04
C ALA A 33 -31.46 -17.96 -10.39
N ASN A 34 -32.65 -17.50 -9.96
CA ASN A 34 -33.13 -16.14 -10.22
C ASN A 34 -32.38 -15.11 -9.36
N GLU A 35 -32.07 -15.43 -8.10
CA GLU A 35 -31.18 -14.65 -7.23
C GLU A 35 -29.77 -14.57 -7.79
N LYS A 36 -29.21 -15.68 -8.31
CA LYS A 36 -27.93 -15.66 -9.06
C LYS A 36 -28.01 -14.80 -10.33
N LYS A 37 -29.15 -14.82 -11.04
CA LYS A 37 -29.39 -13.98 -12.23
C LYS A 37 -29.53 -12.50 -11.87
N GLN A 38 -30.14 -12.19 -10.73
CA GLN A 38 -30.36 -10.84 -10.21
C GLN A 38 -29.08 -10.27 -9.59
N MET A 39 -28.29 -11.08 -8.88
CA MET A 39 -26.92 -10.79 -8.46
C MET A 39 -25.98 -10.57 -9.64
N ARG A 40 -26.12 -11.35 -10.72
CA ARG A 40 -25.39 -11.11 -11.99
C ARG A 40 -25.84 -9.82 -12.70
N LYS A 41 -27.14 -9.47 -12.64
CA LYS A 41 -27.66 -8.20 -13.19
C LYS A 41 -27.27 -6.97 -12.37
N SER A 42 -26.99 -7.11 -11.07
CA SER A 42 -26.45 -6.06 -10.20
C SER A 42 -24.91 -6.04 -10.18
N ALA A 43 -24.24 -6.75 -11.09
CA ALA A 43 -22.81 -6.56 -11.29
C ALA A 43 -22.60 -5.17 -11.90
N LYS A 44 -22.30 -4.17 -11.05
CA LYS A 44 -21.86 -2.84 -11.47
C LYS A 44 -20.87 -3.00 -12.62
N THR A 45 -21.26 -2.56 -13.82
CA THR A 45 -20.39 -2.62 -14.99
C THR A 45 -19.37 -1.49 -14.85
N TYR A 46 -18.14 -1.83 -14.49
CA TYR A 46 -17.07 -0.86 -14.35
C TYR A 46 -16.58 -0.43 -15.74
N GLN A 47 -16.96 0.77 -16.17
CA GLN A 47 -16.55 1.32 -17.46
C GLN A 47 -15.08 1.80 -17.39
N PRO A 48 -14.20 1.38 -18.32
CA PRO A 48 -12.84 1.89 -18.38
C PRO A 48 -12.86 3.32 -18.94
N GLU A 49 -12.68 4.33 -18.10
CA GLU A 49 -12.62 5.72 -18.54
C GLU A 49 -11.21 6.07 -19.04
N TYR A 50 -10.90 5.69 -20.28
CA TYR A 50 -9.57 5.82 -20.88
C TYR A 50 -9.04 7.26 -20.90
N ALA A 51 -9.90 8.25 -21.14
CA ALA A 51 -9.50 9.66 -21.14
C ALA A 51 -8.89 10.08 -19.79
N LYS A 52 -9.48 9.68 -18.68
CA LYS A 52 -8.95 9.96 -17.34
C LYS A 52 -7.62 9.22 -17.10
N THR A 53 -7.47 8.02 -17.65
CA THR A 53 -6.21 7.28 -17.58
C THR A 53 -5.10 7.98 -18.36
N ILE A 54 -5.39 8.50 -19.57
CA ILE A 54 -4.42 9.26 -20.37
C ILE A 54 -3.97 10.52 -19.62
N ILE A 55 -4.90 11.26 -19.01
CA ILE A 55 -4.56 12.42 -18.17
C ILE A 55 -3.62 12.02 -17.03
N CYS A 56 -3.89 10.91 -16.34
CA CYS A 56 -3.02 10.42 -15.27
C CYS A 56 -1.63 10.04 -15.79
N VAL A 57 -1.53 9.43 -16.98
CA VAL A 57 -0.24 9.09 -17.61
C VAL A 57 0.55 10.34 -17.96
N LEU A 58 -0.08 11.36 -18.56
CA LEU A 58 0.58 12.64 -18.87
C LEU A 58 1.05 13.35 -17.59
N ALA A 59 0.23 13.32 -16.53
CA ALA A 59 0.61 13.85 -15.22
C ALA A 59 1.81 13.09 -14.62
N LEU A 60 1.84 11.76 -14.75
CA LEU A 60 2.99 10.94 -14.31
C LEU A 60 4.26 11.31 -15.08
N LEU A 61 4.20 11.40 -16.40
CA LEU A 61 5.34 11.79 -17.23
C LEU A 61 5.88 13.17 -16.85
N THR A 62 4.97 14.12 -16.57
CA THR A 62 5.34 15.45 -16.10
C THR A 62 6.02 15.38 -14.74
N SER A 63 5.44 14.64 -13.78
CA SER A 63 6.01 14.46 -12.44
C SER A 63 7.39 13.79 -12.48
N LEU A 64 7.58 12.76 -13.31
CA LEU A 64 8.88 12.10 -13.50
C LEU A 64 9.89 13.07 -14.12
N SER A 65 9.50 13.84 -15.13
CA SER A 65 10.36 14.87 -15.74
C SER A 65 10.81 15.91 -14.72
N LEU A 66 9.90 16.40 -13.87
CA LEU A 66 10.22 17.34 -12.79
C LEU A 66 11.23 16.74 -11.80
N ASN A 67 11.07 15.47 -11.41
CA ASN A 67 12.05 14.79 -10.54
C ASN A 67 13.43 14.74 -11.19
N GLN A 68 13.52 14.33 -12.46
CA GLN A 68 14.81 14.24 -13.15
C GLN A 68 15.47 15.61 -13.29
N LEU A 69 14.70 16.65 -13.57
CA LEU A 69 15.20 18.02 -13.64
C LEU A 69 15.75 18.48 -12.28
N VAL A 70 14.99 18.27 -11.20
CA VAL A 70 15.41 18.65 -9.85
C VAL A 70 16.67 17.90 -9.43
N ILE A 71 16.78 16.60 -9.72
CA ILE A 71 18.01 15.82 -9.44
C ILE A 71 19.20 16.38 -10.21
N CYS A 72 19.03 16.71 -11.50
CA CYS A 72 20.10 17.30 -12.31
C CYS A 72 20.57 18.64 -11.74
N LEU A 73 19.66 19.47 -11.23
CA LEU A 73 19.98 20.75 -10.60
C LEU A 73 20.64 20.57 -9.23
N ALA A 74 20.07 19.72 -8.38
CA ALA A 74 20.61 19.40 -7.06
C ALA A 74 22.03 18.82 -7.15
N HIS A 75 22.32 18.06 -8.21
CA HIS A 75 23.63 17.45 -8.42
C HIS A 75 24.78 18.44 -8.53
N ASP A 76 24.56 19.59 -9.15
CA ASP A 76 25.58 20.62 -9.35
C ASP A 76 25.71 21.55 -8.12
N VAL A 77 24.69 21.59 -7.26
CA VAL A 77 24.64 22.45 -6.06
C VAL A 77 25.10 21.73 -4.79
N VAL A 78 24.83 20.44 -4.67
CA VAL A 78 25.08 19.68 -3.44
C VAL A 78 26.57 19.58 -3.10
N SER A 79 26.91 19.78 -1.83
CA SER A 79 28.27 19.62 -1.32
C SER A 79 28.77 18.18 -1.53
N ARG A 80 30.08 18.04 -1.69
CA ARG A 80 30.75 16.73 -1.80
C ARG A 80 31.33 16.27 -0.46
N ASN A 81 31.25 17.07 0.60
CA ASN A 81 31.65 16.62 1.93
C ASN A 81 30.67 15.55 2.42
N ALA A 82 31.21 14.41 2.83
CA ALA A 82 30.42 13.26 3.28
C ALA A 82 29.60 13.60 4.53
N LEU A 83 28.32 13.23 4.53
CA LEU A 83 27.50 13.33 5.72
C LEU A 83 27.78 12.14 6.65
N PRO A 84 28.06 12.35 7.95
CA PRO A 84 28.31 11.24 8.87
C PRO A 84 27.02 10.43 9.06
N ASP A 85 27.03 9.19 8.61
CA ASP A 85 25.94 8.23 8.77
C ASP A 85 26.35 7.13 9.75
N LEU A 86 25.49 6.86 10.73
CA LEU A 86 25.70 5.81 11.73
C LEU A 86 25.89 4.44 11.07
N VAL A 87 25.15 4.14 10.01
CA VAL A 87 25.24 2.83 9.34
C VAL A 87 26.62 2.65 8.71
N PHE A 88 27.18 3.68 8.07
CA PHE A 88 28.51 3.62 7.48
C PHE A 88 29.65 3.66 8.52
N SER A 89 29.37 4.05 9.76
CA SER A 89 30.32 3.88 10.88
C SER A 89 30.43 2.44 11.38
N ILE A 90 29.40 1.62 11.14
CA ILE A 90 29.31 0.23 11.61
C ILE A 90 29.60 -0.76 10.46
N VAL A 91 29.10 -0.46 9.27
CA VAL A 91 29.15 -1.33 8.09
C VAL A 91 29.89 -0.63 6.97
N SER A 92 30.89 -1.30 6.40
CA SER A 92 31.63 -0.76 5.26
C SER A 92 30.75 -0.64 4.01
N GLU A 93 30.99 0.41 3.23
CA GLU A 93 30.29 0.67 1.96
C GLU A 93 30.39 -0.53 1.02
N GLN A 94 29.24 -0.99 0.51
CA GLN A 94 29.14 -2.08 -0.45
C GLN A 94 28.88 -1.54 -1.85
N GLU A 95 29.84 -1.69 -2.77
CA GLU A 95 29.72 -1.12 -4.12
C GLU A 95 28.65 -1.81 -4.99
N TRP A 96 28.37 -3.09 -4.72
CA TRP A 96 27.36 -3.88 -5.43
C TRP A 96 25.93 -3.58 -5.00
N ALA A 97 25.74 -2.94 -3.83
CA ALA A 97 24.41 -2.76 -3.24
C ALA A 97 23.50 -1.89 -4.12
N LEU A 98 24.07 -0.87 -4.77
CA LEU A 98 23.32 -0.01 -5.70
C LEU A 98 22.80 -0.81 -6.89
N PHE A 99 23.68 -1.59 -7.54
CA PHE A 99 23.29 -2.43 -8.67
C PHE A 99 22.24 -3.47 -8.27
N ALA A 100 22.41 -4.11 -7.12
CA ALA A 100 21.44 -5.05 -6.59
C ALA A 100 20.08 -4.39 -6.31
N GLY A 101 20.08 -3.16 -5.80
CA GLY A 101 18.87 -2.36 -5.56
C GLY A 101 18.11 -2.05 -6.85
N ASP A 102 18.79 -1.60 -7.90
CA ASP A 102 18.21 -1.31 -9.21
C ASP A 102 17.61 -2.59 -9.85
N MET A 103 18.33 -3.71 -9.76
CA MET A 103 17.86 -5.01 -10.27
C MET A 103 16.64 -5.52 -9.51
N LEU A 104 16.70 -5.53 -8.16
CA LEU A 104 15.58 -5.99 -7.34
C LEU A 104 14.34 -5.13 -7.55
N THR A 105 14.51 -3.81 -7.65
CA THR A 105 13.41 -2.89 -7.92
C THR A 105 12.78 -3.14 -9.29
N SER A 106 13.61 -3.32 -10.32
CA SER A 106 13.16 -3.62 -11.67
C SER A 106 12.38 -4.94 -11.72
N MET A 107 12.92 -6.00 -11.09
CA MET A 107 12.26 -7.30 -11.00
C MET A 107 10.93 -7.22 -10.23
N ALA A 108 10.90 -6.54 -9.08
CA ALA A 108 9.69 -6.35 -8.29
C ALA A 108 8.62 -5.59 -9.09
N GLY A 109 9.01 -4.53 -9.79
CA GLY A 109 8.14 -3.76 -10.67
C GLY A 109 7.55 -4.60 -11.80
N ILE A 110 8.39 -5.36 -12.52
CA ILE A 110 7.96 -6.22 -13.64
C ILE A 110 6.98 -7.28 -13.14
N LEU A 111 7.28 -7.96 -12.02
CA LEU A 111 6.41 -8.99 -11.47
C LEU A 111 5.06 -8.43 -11.04
N ALA A 112 5.07 -7.33 -10.28
CA ALA A 112 3.85 -6.76 -9.72
C ALA A 112 2.99 -6.05 -10.77
N LEU A 113 3.57 -5.20 -11.62
CA LEU A 113 2.85 -4.55 -12.72
C LEU A 113 2.42 -5.56 -13.79
N GLY A 114 3.32 -6.48 -14.17
CA GLY A 114 3.04 -7.53 -15.15
C GLY A 114 1.86 -8.38 -14.70
N PHE A 115 1.81 -8.76 -13.43
CA PHE A 115 0.67 -9.48 -12.89
C PHE A 115 -0.64 -8.70 -13.01
N ILE A 116 -0.64 -7.42 -12.61
CA ILE A 116 -1.83 -6.55 -12.69
C ILE A 116 -2.29 -6.36 -14.15
N ILE A 117 -1.36 -6.16 -15.09
CA ILE A 117 -1.67 -5.94 -16.51
C ILE A 117 -2.23 -7.20 -17.17
N ILE A 118 -1.67 -8.37 -16.86
CA ILE A 118 -2.01 -9.63 -17.53
C ILE A 118 -3.24 -10.29 -16.89
N PHE A 119 -3.27 -10.44 -15.57
CA PHE A 119 -4.26 -11.27 -14.87
C PHE A 119 -5.45 -10.49 -14.31
N HIS A 120 -5.33 -9.18 -14.06
CA HIS A 120 -6.41 -8.43 -13.41
C HIS A 120 -7.52 -8.02 -14.40
N ARG A 121 -8.76 -8.46 -14.15
CA ARG A 121 -9.93 -8.20 -15.01
C ARG A 121 -10.21 -6.70 -15.24
N TYR A 122 -9.97 -5.87 -14.22
CA TYR A 122 -10.18 -4.42 -14.28
C TYR A 122 -8.85 -3.63 -14.34
N ARG A 123 -7.84 -4.16 -15.03
CA ARG A 123 -6.47 -3.62 -15.10
C ARG A 123 -6.38 -2.10 -15.34
N VAL A 124 -7.19 -1.55 -16.23
CA VAL A 124 -7.17 -0.11 -16.56
C VAL A 124 -7.51 0.75 -15.34
N ILE A 125 -8.48 0.33 -14.53
CA ILE A 125 -8.91 1.08 -13.34
C ILE A 125 -7.84 1.00 -12.25
N VAL A 126 -7.27 -0.19 -12.05
CA VAL A 126 -6.20 -0.41 -11.06
C VAL A 126 -4.94 0.37 -11.44
N LEU A 127 -4.51 0.29 -12.70
CA LEU A 127 -3.35 1.03 -13.22
C LEU A 127 -3.56 2.54 -13.10
N ARG A 128 -4.75 3.05 -13.42
CA ARG A 128 -5.04 4.48 -13.24
C ARG A 128 -4.87 4.92 -11.78
N ARG A 129 -5.36 4.13 -10.82
CA ARG A 129 -5.20 4.41 -9.38
C ARG A 129 -3.73 4.38 -8.95
N LEU A 130 -3.00 3.37 -9.42
CA LEU A 130 -1.57 3.22 -9.17
C LEU A 130 -0.78 4.41 -9.73
N ILE A 131 -1.00 4.74 -11.01
CA ILE A 131 -0.38 5.88 -11.69
C ILE A 131 -0.66 7.17 -10.93
N PHE A 132 -1.93 7.44 -10.57
CA PHE A 132 -2.28 8.64 -9.80
C PHE A 132 -1.53 8.71 -8.46
N THR A 133 -1.47 7.60 -7.72
CA THR A 133 -0.77 7.53 -6.43
C THR A 133 0.72 7.80 -6.59
N ILE A 134 1.36 7.16 -7.59
CA ILE A 134 2.77 7.37 -7.91
C ILE A 134 3.02 8.82 -8.31
N THR A 135 2.18 9.42 -9.17
CA THR A 135 2.30 10.83 -9.57
C THR A 135 2.31 11.78 -8.38
N VAL A 136 1.39 11.58 -7.42
CA VAL A 136 1.33 12.42 -6.21
C VAL A 136 2.60 12.27 -5.36
N LEU A 137 3.04 11.03 -5.11
CA LEU A 137 4.24 10.76 -4.31
C LEU A 137 5.51 11.31 -4.95
N TYR A 138 5.66 11.15 -6.26
CA TYR A 138 6.81 11.71 -6.99
C TYR A 138 6.74 13.24 -7.07
N THR A 139 5.55 13.85 -7.15
CA THR A 139 5.43 15.32 -7.12
C THR A 139 5.92 15.86 -5.77
N PHE A 140 5.49 15.26 -4.65
CA PHE A 140 6.01 15.62 -3.33
C PHE A 140 7.51 15.40 -3.21
N ARG A 141 8.03 14.29 -3.74
CA ARG A 141 9.48 14.04 -3.81
C ARG A 141 10.21 15.16 -4.53
N ALA A 142 9.73 15.60 -5.70
CA ALA A 142 10.36 16.69 -6.45
C ALA A 142 10.41 17.99 -5.64
N ILE A 143 9.31 18.32 -4.93
CA ILE A 143 9.27 19.50 -4.05
C ILE A 143 10.30 19.37 -2.93
N CYS A 144 10.37 18.22 -2.24
CA CYS A 144 11.35 18.00 -1.18
C CYS A 144 12.79 18.12 -1.71
N LEU A 145 13.12 17.46 -2.82
CA LEU A 145 14.45 17.53 -3.42
C LEU A 145 14.80 18.94 -3.93
N ALA A 146 13.81 19.75 -4.32
CA ALA A 146 14.05 21.13 -4.73
C ALA A 146 14.43 22.02 -3.54
N VAL A 147 13.78 21.82 -2.38
CA VAL A 147 13.97 22.64 -1.17
C VAL A 147 15.14 22.17 -0.32
N THR A 148 15.42 20.86 -0.30
CA THR A 148 16.39 20.25 0.63
C THR A 148 17.43 19.44 -0.12
N HIS A 149 18.68 19.91 -0.09
CA HIS A 149 19.81 19.27 -0.76
C HIS A 149 20.72 18.65 0.29
N ILE A 150 20.69 17.33 0.41
CA ILE A 150 21.51 16.60 1.39
C ILE A 150 22.67 15.92 0.66
N PRO A 151 23.92 16.12 1.11
CA PRO A 151 25.08 15.45 0.51
C PRO A 151 25.07 13.95 0.79
N PRO A 152 25.69 13.14 -0.08
CA PRO A 152 25.79 11.72 0.15
C PRO A 152 26.69 11.39 1.33
N SER A 153 26.41 10.26 1.97
CA SER A 153 27.19 9.75 3.10
C SER A 153 28.33 8.80 2.69
N TYR A 154 28.68 8.71 1.40
CA TYR A 154 29.80 7.86 0.95
C TYR A 154 31.14 8.41 1.45
N ASN A 155 32.10 7.52 1.69
CA ASN A 155 33.42 7.90 2.22
C ASN A 155 34.18 8.85 1.28
N ASP A 156 34.05 8.66 -0.03
CA ASP A 156 34.60 9.56 -1.06
C ASP A 156 33.56 9.86 -2.15
N ASN A 157 32.82 10.94 -1.92
CA ASN A 157 31.86 11.46 -2.88
C ASN A 157 32.52 11.98 -4.17
N TYR A 158 33.78 12.44 -4.15
CA TYR A 158 34.43 12.94 -5.37
C TYR A 158 34.74 11.82 -6.36
N ARG A 159 35.01 10.61 -5.85
CA ARG A 159 35.19 9.41 -6.66
C ARG A 159 33.87 8.83 -7.17
N LYS A 160 32.85 8.76 -6.30
CA LYS A 160 31.55 8.11 -6.61
C LYS A 160 30.63 9.00 -7.44
N CYS A 161 30.61 10.31 -7.20
CA CYS A 161 29.77 11.23 -7.93
C CYS A 161 30.35 11.58 -9.29
N ILE A 162 29.47 11.84 -10.26
CA ILE A 162 29.86 12.57 -11.48
C ILE A 162 30.34 13.98 -11.10
N LYS A 163 31.32 14.49 -11.86
CA LYS A 163 31.89 15.82 -11.63
C LYS A 163 30.82 16.90 -11.83
N PRO A 164 30.61 17.78 -10.84
CA PRO A 164 29.65 18.87 -10.95
C PRO A 164 30.07 19.86 -12.04
N ASN A 165 29.11 20.48 -12.71
CA ASN A 165 29.36 21.53 -13.68
C ASN A 165 28.90 22.88 -13.12
N HIS A 166 29.80 23.60 -12.43
CA HIS A 166 29.49 24.90 -11.83
C HIS A 166 29.23 26.01 -12.88
N GLY A 167 29.56 25.78 -14.16
CA GLY A 167 29.27 26.67 -15.30
C GLY A 167 28.17 26.14 -16.22
N ALA A 168 27.20 25.40 -15.68
CA ALA A 168 26.19 24.69 -16.47
C ALA A 168 25.38 25.62 -17.39
N THR A 169 25.64 25.57 -18.69
CA THR A 169 24.77 26.16 -19.70
C THR A 169 23.48 25.34 -19.83
N VAL A 170 22.36 25.96 -20.20
CA VAL A 170 21.05 25.29 -20.42
C VAL A 170 21.18 24.05 -21.31
N LYS A 171 22.03 24.11 -22.36
CA LYS A 171 22.31 22.98 -23.26
C LYS A 171 22.93 21.77 -22.54
N SER A 172 23.79 22.01 -21.55
CA SER A 172 24.46 20.95 -20.78
C SER A 172 23.50 20.25 -19.82
N ILE A 173 22.61 21.02 -19.19
CA ILE A 173 21.53 20.51 -18.32
C ILE A 173 20.55 19.70 -19.15
N LEU A 174 20.13 20.22 -20.31
CA LEU A 174 19.20 19.53 -21.21
C LEU A 174 19.80 18.22 -21.73
N LYS A 175 21.09 18.20 -22.10
CA LYS A 175 21.77 16.96 -22.51
C LYS A 175 21.74 15.90 -21.41
N ARG A 176 22.05 16.28 -20.17
CA ARG A 176 22.00 15.38 -19.00
C ARG A 176 20.58 14.90 -18.72
N PHE A 177 19.60 15.80 -18.76
CA PHE A 177 18.19 15.46 -18.60
C PHE A 177 17.75 14.41 -19.63
N ILE A 178 18.09 14.61 -20.91
CA ILE A 178 17.75 13.66 -21.97
C ILE A 178 18.43 12.30 -21.72
N GLN A 179 19.73 12.29 -21.42
CA GLN A 179 20.47 11.07 -21.09
C GLN A 179 19.83 10.31 -19.92
N HIS A 180 19.31 11.03 -18.93
CA HIS A 180 18.61 10.45 -17.79
C HIS A 180 17.20 9.99 -18.08
N ALA A 181 16.45 10.73 -18.89
CA ALA A 181 15.09 10.36 -19.29
C ALA A 181 15.08 9.00 -19.99
N PHE A 182 16.10 8.73 -20.82
CA PHE A 182 16.26 7.42 -21.47
C PHE A 182 16.59 6.27 -20.51
N LYS A 183 17.17 6.55 -19.34
CA LYS A 183 17.50 5.53 -18.34
C LYS A 183 16.31 5.11 -17.46
N LEU A 184 15.13 5.71 -17.66
CA LEU A 184 13.88 5.39 -16.93
C LEU A 184 14.03 5.38 -15.39
N GLY A 185 14.97 6.17 -14.84
CA GLY A 185 15.21 6.26 -13.41
C GLY A 185 16.26 5.29 -12.84
N LEU A 186 16.87 4.42 -13.66
CA LEU A 186 18.00 3.59 -13.25
C LEU A 186 19.23 4.45 -12.96
N GLN A 187 19.93 4.16 -11.86
CA GLN A 187 21.10 4.93 -11.41
C GLN A 187 22.42 4.38 -11.98
N VAL A 188 22.37 3.36 -12.85
CA VAL A 188 23.54 2.81 -13.54
C VAL A 188 24.17 3.86 -14.49
N GLY A 189 25.27 4.46 -14.04
CA GLY A 189 26.10 5.37 -14.82
C GLY A 189 26.98 4.66 -15.86
N GLU A 190 27.37 5.38 -16.91
CA GLU A 190 28.59 5.03 -17.64
C GLU A 190 29.76 5.22 -16.65
N ASP A 191 30.59 4.20 -16.47
CA ASP A 191 31.74 4.15 -15.54
C ASP A 191 31.43 3.92 -14.04
N GLY A 192 30.22 3.51 -13.67
CA GLY A 192 29.87 3.20 -12.28
C GLY A 192 29.78 4.42 -11.36
N LYS A 193 29.78 5.63 -11.92
CA LYS A 193 29.55 6.89 -11.19
C LYS A 193 28.07 7.23 -11.11
N LEU A 194 27.66 7.77 -9.96
CA LEU A 194 26.27 8.07 -9.65
C LEU A 194 25.99 9.58 -9.62
N PHE A 195 24.71 9.92 -9.74
CA PHE A 195 24.23 11.29 -9.61
C PHE A 195 23.93 11.59 -8.14
N CYS A 196 24.84 12.32 -7.52
CA CYS A 196 24.68 12.77 -6.13
C CYS A 196 23.64 13.88 -6.05
N GLY A 197 22.86 13.92 -4.95
CA GLY A 197 21.71 14.83 -4.79
C GLY A 197 20.36 14.13 -4.69
N ASP A 198 20.33 12.79 -4.80
CA ASP A 198 19.12 11.96 -4.69
C ASP A 198 19.09 11.10 -3.41
N LEU A 199 19.40 11.70 -2.25
CA LEU A 199 19.52 10.96 -0.97
C LEU A 199 18.38 11.15 0.02
N LEU A 200 17.63 12.26 -0.03
CA LEU A 200 16.61 12.53 0.99
C LEU A 200 15.39 11.59 0.86
N PHE A 201 15.01 11.24 -0.37
CA PHE A 201 13.83 10.41 -0.61
C PHE A 201 14.01 9.50 -1.83
N SER A 202 14.15 8.18 -1.60
CA SER A 202 14.43 7.21 -2.65
C SER A 202 13.23 6.97 -3.57
N GLY A 203 13.41 7.23 -4.87
CA GLY A 203 12.41 6.89 -5.89
C GLY A 203 12.14 5.38 -5.98
N HIS A 204 13.18 4.55 -5.84
CA HIS A 204 13.05 3.09 -5.81
C HIS A 204 12.09 2.62 -4.71
N THR A 205 12.20 3.20 -3.51
CA THR A 205 11.33 2.85 -2.38
C THR A 205 9.88 3.22 -2.65
N ILE A 206 9.60 4.41 -3.22
CA ILE A 206 8.24 4.81 -3.61
C ILE A 206 7.66 3.78 -4.60
N PHE A 207 8.43 3.48 -5.65
CA PHE A 207 7.97 2.61 -6.73
C PHE A 207 7.73 1.19 -6.24
N VAL A 208 8.69 0.57 -5.54
CA VAL A 208 8.55 -0.80 -5.00
C VAL A 208 7.41 -0.85 -3.99
N SER A 209 7.41 0.03 -2.99
CA SER A 209 6.39 -0.03 -1.92
C SER A 209 4.98 0.16 -2.47
N THR A 210 4.77 1.15 -3.34
CA THR A 210 3.44 1.42 -3.91
C THR A 210 3.00 0.26 -4.79
N THR A 211 3.88 -0.26 -5.66
CA THR A 211 3.53 -1.36 -6.56
C THR A 211 3.27 -2.64 -5.77
N THR A 212 4.03 -2.93 -4.72
CA THR A 212 3.81 -4.07 -3.82
C THR A 212 2.50 -3.95 -3.05
N PHE A 213 2.15 -2.77 -2.52
CA PHE A 213 0.86 -2.57 -1.85
C PHE A 213 -0.32 -2.78 -2.80
N TYR A 214 -0.23 -2.24 -4.02
CA TYR A 214 -1.25 -2.45 -5.04
C TYR A 214 -1.34 -3.92 -5.46
N PHE A 215 -0.20 -4.59 -5.65
CA PHE A 215 -0.17 -6.02 -5.94
C PHE A 215 -0.85 -6.82 -4.82
N ASN A 216 -0.53 -6.56 -3.55
CA ASN A 216 -1.14 -7.25 -2.42
C ASN A 216 -2.65 -6.96 -2.29
N HIS A 217 -3.08 -5.73 -2.58
CA HIS A 217 -4.48 -5.33 -2.46
C HIS A 217 -5.37 -5.87 -3.58
N TYR A 218 -4.88 -5.91 -4.82
CA TYR A 218 -5.66 -6.31 -6.00
C TYR A 218 -5.44 -7.77 -6.44
N SER A 219 -4.53 -8.49 -5.78
CA SER A 219 -4.34 -9.93 -6.04
C SER A 219 -5.32 -10.77 -5.23
N PRO A 220 -5.81 -11.90 -5.78
CA PRO A 220 -6.71 -12.78 -5.06
C PRO A 220 -6.02 -13.40 -3.83
N HIS A 221 -6.75 -13.49 -2.72
CA HIS A 221 -6.27 -13.99 -1.42
C HIS A 221 -5.77 -15.45 -1.41
N SER A 222 -5.94 -16.17 -2.53
CA SER A 222 -5.54 -17.57 -2.70
C SER A 222 -4.07 -17.75 -3.09
N ILE A 223 -3.32 -16.68 -3.35
CA ILE A 223 -1.88 -16.77 -3.70
C ILE A 223 -1.06 -16.82 -2.40
N TRP A 224 -0.30 -17.90 -2.22
CA TRP A 224 0.21 -18.42 -0.94
C TRP A 224 0.94 -17.42 -0.01
N PRO A 225 1.86 -16.53 -0.47
CA PRO A 225 2.48 -15.55 0.45
C PRO A 225 1.54 -14.39 0.85
N LEU A 226 0.61 -13.98 -0.03
CA LEU A 226 -0.36 -12.91 0.26
C LEU A 226 -1.48 -13.41 1.21
N SER A 227 -1.76 -14.71 1.14
CA SER A 227 -2.71 -15.38 2.03
C SER A 227 -2.32 -15.26 3.50
N ILE A 228 -1.02 -15.28 3.83
CA ILE A 228 -0.52 -15.17 5.21
C ILE A 228 -0.78 -13.78 5.80
N TYR A 229 -0.48 -12.72 5.04
CA TYR A 229 -0.73 -11.34 5.45
C TYR A 229 -2.23 -11.04 5.60
N HIS A 230 -3.03 -11.41 4.59
CA HIS A 230 -4.47 -11.15 4.62
C HIS A 230 -5.18 -11.99 5.68
N SER A 231 -4.79 -13.26 5.84
CA SER A 231 -5.29 -14.06 6.96
C SER A 231 -4.88 -13.45 8.30
N PHE A 232 -3.72 -12.82 8.44
CA PHE A 232 -3.38 -12.15 9.70
C PHE A 232 -4.32 -10.97 10.00
N VAL A 233 -4.57 -10.09 9.02
CA VAL A 233 -5.41 -8.89 9.19
C VAL A 233 -6.89 -9.24 9.33
N LEU A 234 -7.36 -10.27 8.64
CA LEU A 234 -8.78 -10.63 8.57
C LEU A 234 -9.20 -11.72 9.55
N LEU A 235 -8.26 -12.49 10.12
CA LEU A 235 -8.60 -13.58 11.05
C LEU A 235 -8.80 -13.02 12.48
N PRO A 236 -9.98 -13.25 13.08
CA PRO A 236 -10.26 -12.87 14.46
C PRO A 236 -9.20 -13.39 15.43
N HIS A 237 -8.84 -12.56 16.42
CA HIS A 237 -7.76 -12.83 17.39
C HIS A 237 -7.89 -14.22 18.05
N HIS A 238 -9.10 -14.59 18.48
CA HIS A 238 -9.38 -15.87 19.15
C HIS A 238 -9.16 -17.12 18.26
N LEU A 239 -9.09 -16.97 16.93
CA LEU A 239 -8.85 -18.08 16.01
C LEU A 239 -7.37 -18.25 15.64
N ARG A 240 -6.52 -17.23 15.86
CA ARG A 240 -5.08 -17.25 15.47
C ARG A 240 -4.29 -18.34 16.20
N ALA A 241 -4.59 -18.59 17.47
CA ALA A 241 -3.90 -19.61 18.28
C ALA A 241 -4.20 -21.05 17.81
N ARG A 242 -5.39 -21.28 17.23
CA ARG A 242 -5.83 -22.61 16.77
C ARG A 242 -5.30 -22.95 15.37
N SER A 243 -4.94 -21.96 14.58
CA SER A 243 -4.39 -22.12 13.24
C SER A 243 -2.90 -22.51 13.27
N ARG A 244 -2.63 -23.78 12.94
CA ARG A 244 -1.29 -24.39 12.87
C ARG A 244 -0.21 -23.59 12.11
N PRO A 245 -0.47 -22.95 10.95
CA PRO A 245 0.58 -22.25 10.21
C PRO A 245 1.11 -20.99 10.95
N TYR A 246 0.26 -20.26 11.67
CA TYR A 246 0.65 -19.02 12.34
C TYR A 246 1.43 -19.25 13.64
N ARG A 247 1.22 -20.39 14.30
CA ARG A 247 1.92 -20.77 15.53
C ARG A 247 3.44 -20.94 15.37
N ARG A 248 3.94 -21.06 14.13
CA ARG A 248 5.39 -21.26 13.85
C ARG A 248 6.15 -19.97 13.53
N LEU A 249 5.46 -18.83 13.42
CA LEU A 249 6.07 -17.55 13.05
C LEU A 249 6.35 -16.73 14.32
N LEU A 250 7.63 -16.39 14.59
CA LEU A 250 8.02 -15.62 15.78
C LEU A 250 7.30 -14.26 15.90
N LEU A 251 7.12 -13.56 14.78
CA LEU A 251 6.40 -12.29 14.69
C LEU A 251 4.93 -12.40 15.10
N PHE A 252 4.32 -13.59 14.99
CA PHE A 252 2.95 -13.83 15.42
C PHE A 252 2.84 -14.03 16.93
N TRP A 253 3.87 -14.58 17.57
CA TRP A 253 3.85 -14.76 19.02
C TRP A 253 3.98 -13.41 19.75
N THR A 254 4.91 -12.56 19.30
CA THR A 254 5.06 -11.20 19.84
C THR A 254 3.77 -10.39 19.70
N MET A 255 3.10 -10.46 18.55
CA MET A 255 1.84 -9.73 18.37
C MET A 255 0.65 -10.35 19.11
N TYR A 256 0.60 -11.68 19.27
CA TYR A 256 -0.41 -12.34 20.12
C TYR A 256 -0.28 -11.89 21.57
N GLU A 257 0.94 -11.86 22.12
CA GLU A 257 1.18 -11.37 23.49
C GLU A 257 0.78 -9.90 23.64
N LEU A 258 1.01 -9.07 22.62
CA LEU A 258 0.60 -7.65 22.62
C LEU A 258 -0.92 -7.46 22.52
N GLU A 259 -1.65 -8.36 21.86
CA GLU A 259 -3.11 -8.25 21.64
C GLU A 259 -3.95 -9.20 22.52
N ILE A 260 -3.34 -9.98 23.43
CA ILE A 260 -4.06 -11.02 24.21
C ILE A 260 -5.25 -10.46 25.01
N ASN A 261 -5.14 -9.22 25.48
CA ASN A 261 -6.14 -8.53 26.28
C ASN A 261 -7.06 -7.62 25.44
N VAL A 262 -6.85 -7.54 24.12
CA VAL A 262 -7.65 -6.69 23.24
C VAL A 262 -8.84 -7.48 22.69
N PRO A 263 -10.09 -7.01 22.87
CA PRO A 263 -11.27 -7.71 22.38
C PRO A 263 -11.28 -7.82 20.85
N SER A 264 -11.85 -8.90 20.32
CA SER A 264 -11.94 -9.11 18.86
C SER A 264 -12.87 -8.07 18.22
N GLY A 265 -12.37 -7.35 17.21
CA GLY A 265 -13.15 -6.39 16.44
C GLY A 265 -12.40 -5.08 16.23
N ARG A 266 -13.10 -4.08 15.69
CA ARG A 266 -12.56 -2.72 15.57
C ARG A 266 -12.55 -2.06 16.96
N VAL A 267 -11.38 -1.61 17.41
CA VAL A 267 -11.26 -0.77 18.61
C VAL A 267 -12.11 0.49 18.41
N PRO A 268 -12.96 0.88 19.37
CA PRO A 268 -13.75 2.09 19.24
C PRO A 268 -12.83 3.30 19.07
N ASN A 269 -13.16 4.18 18.12
CA ASN A 269 -12.41 5.41 17.89
C ASN A 269 -12.84 6.47 18.93
N GLU A 270 -12.54 6.22 20.20
CA GLU A 270 -12.79 7.13 21.31
C GLU A 270 -11.48 7.84 21.71
N VAL A 271 -11.58 9.12 22.10
CA VAL A 271 -10.45 9.93 22.54
C VAL A 271 -10.55 10.24 24.03
N GLU A 272 -9.45 10.07 24.77
CA GLU A 272 -9.38 10.44 26.18
C GLU A 272 -8.24 11.42 26.41
N TRP A 273 -8.43 12.36 27.34
CA TRP A 273 -7.36 13.22 27.81
C TRP A 273 -6.50 12.45 28.83
N PRO A 274 -5.20 12.21 28.57
CA PRO A 274 -4.40 11.26 29.33
C PRO A 274 -4.00 11.75 30.73
N LEU A 275 -4.13 13.05 31.02
CA LEU A 275 -3.70 13.64 32.28
C LEU A 275 -4.90 13.94 33.19
N PRO A 276 -4.75 13.87 34.53
CA PRO A 276 -5.84 14.25 35.45
C PRO A 276 -6.18 15.75 35.43
N TRP A 277 -5.29 16.59 34.88
CA TRP A 277 -5.41 18.04 34.71
C TRP A 277 -4.89 18.45 33.32
N PRO A 278 -5.37 19.56 32.72
CA PRO A 278 -6.45 20.44 33.16
C PRO A 278 -7.85 19.86 32.95
N LYS A 279 -8.74 20.03 33.94
CA LYS A 279 -10.13 19.53 33.90
C LYS A 279 -10.93 20.08 32.71
N CYS A 280 -10.62 21.28 32.24
CA CYS A 280 -11.24 21.89 31.06
C CYS A 280 -10.94 21.10 29.78
N LEU A 281 -9.67 20.70 29.57
CA LEU A 281 -9.27 19.89 28.42
C LEU A 281 -9.85 18.49 28.50
N LYS A 282 -9.84 17.86 29.69
CA LYS A 282 -10.49 16.57 29.90
C LYS A 282 -11.96 16.60 29.49
N LYS A 283 -12.71 17.60 29.97
CA LYS A 283 -14.13 17.77 29.62
C LYS A 283 -14.34 18.06 28.12
N CYS A 284 -13.45 18.84 27.51
CA CYS A 284 -13.50 19.14 26.07
C CYS A 284 -13.31 17.87 25.22
N VAL A 285 -12.32 17.03 25.55
CA VAL A 285 -12.04 15.76 24.85
C VAL A 285 -13.16 14.74 25.08
N GLU A 286 -13.69 14.64 26.31
CA GLU A 286 -14.85 13.77 26.59
C GLU A 286 -16.11 14.16 25.79
N ASN A 287 -16.32 15.47 25.56
CA ASN A 287 -17.43 15.96 24.75
C ASN A 287 -17.33 15.54 23.27
N TRP A 288 -16.10 15.32 22.76
CA TRP A 288 -15.87 14.81 21.41
C TRP A 288 -16.41 13.38 21.23
N ASN A 289 -16.35 12.55 22.27
CA ASN A 289 -16.90 11.19 22.23
C ASN A 289 -18.43 11.19 22.32
N ARG A 290 -19.03 12.07 23.13
CA ARG A 290 -20.49 12.07 23.39
C ARG A 290 -21.33 12.68 22.26
N ARG A 291 -20.72 13.37 21.29
CA ARG A 291 -21.40 14.05 20.16
C ARG A 291 -22.63 14.87 20.59
N GLN A 292 -22.56 15.53 21.74
CA GLN A 292 -23.67 16.33 22.26
C GLN A 292 -23.71 17.71 21.61
N VAL A 293 -24.78 18.00 20.85
CA VAL A 293 -25.01 19.26 20.10
C VAL A 293 -25.00 20.50 20.99
N GLN A 294 -25.26 20.35 22.30
CA GLN A 294 -25.27 21.46 23.27
C GLN A 294 -23.88 22.02 23.59
N THR A 295 -22.80 21.34 23.20
CA THR A 295 -21.42 21.80 23.44
C THR A 295 -20.76 22.23 22.14
N THR A 296 -19.93 23.28 22.16
CA THR A 296 -19.22 23.78 20.97
C THR A 296 -18.39 22.69 20.30
N ALA A 297 -17.74 21.84 21.09
CA ALA A 297 -16.96 20.71 20.60
C ALA A 297 -17.81 19.62 19.93
N GLY A 298 -19.01 19.33 20.46
CA GLY A 298 -19.95 18.38 19.89
C GLY A 298 -20.59 18.89 18.59
N CYS A 299 -20.95 20.18 18.53
CA CYS A 299 -21.45 20.82 17.31
C CYS A 299 -20.40 20.81 16.18
N VAL A 300 -19.14 21.12 16.49
CA VAL A 300 -18.03 21.01 15.53
C VAL A 300 -17.82 19.57 15.09
N ALA A 301 -17.87 18.60 16.00
CA ALA A 301 -17.74 17.18 15.66
C ALA A 301 -18.87 16.70 14.74
N GLU A 302 -20.11 17.15 14.97
CA GLU A 302 -21.26 16.82 14.11
C GLU A 302 -21.17 17.49 12.73
N GLN A 303 -20.74 18.76 12.66
CA GLN A 303 -20.48 19.44 11.38
C GLN A 303 -19.37 18.74 10.58
N LEU A 304 -18.30 18.31 11.25
CA LEU A 304 -17.23 17.54 10.65
C LEU A 304 -17.72 16.17 10.17
N ASP A 305 -18.56 15.46 10.93
CA ASP A 305 -19.13 14.17 10.54
C ASP A 305 -20.14 14.30 9.38
N ALA A 306 -20.90 15.39 9.34
CA ALA A 306 -21.81 15.70 8.24
C ALA A 306 -21.06 15.97 6.92
N HIS A 307 -19.87 16.58 7.00
CA HIS A 307 -18.98 16.82 5.85
C HIS A 307 -17.94 15.71 5.66
N ARG A 308 -17.92 14.72 6.55
CA ARG A 308 -17.02 13.57 6.43
C ARG A 308 -17.49 12.73 5.27
N ILE A 309 -16.59 12.51 4.32
CA ILE A 309 -16.82 11.51 3.26
C ILE A 309 -17.08 10.19 3.97
N LYS A 310 -18.32 9.66 3.87
CA LYS A 310 -18.68 8.35 4.40
C LYS A 310 -17.93 7.29 3.61
N THR A 311 -16.67 7.07 3.96
CA THR A 311 -15.88 5.93 3.52
C THR A 311 -16.39 4.73 4.29
N HIS A 312 -17.55 4.20 3.88
CA HIS A 312 -18.00 2.88 4.30
C HIS A 312 -17.03 1.85 3.70
N LEU A 313 -15.99 1.54 4.47
CA LEU A 313 -15.27 0.28 4.47
C LEU A 313 -15.54 -0.37 5.82
#